data_AF-A0A4Y2P8K3-F1
#
_entry.id   AF-A0A4Y2P8K3-F1
#
_cell.length_a   1.000
_cell.length_b   1.000
_cell.length_c   1.000
_cell.angle_alpha   90.00
_cell.angle_beta   90.00
_cell.angle_gamma   90.00
#
_symmetry.space_group_name_H-M   'P 1'
#
loop_
_entity.id
_entity.type
_entity.pdbx_description
1 polymer ?
#
loop_
_entity_poly.entity_id
_entity_poly.type
_entity_poly.pdbx_seq_one_letter_code
_entity_poly.pdbx_strand_id
1 'polypeptide(L)'
;MHQQCPRGQNSWCKFQKAKFAGIKFVHKSPALPNSVVNSIKKTYMDLCNQKLLKKCLHGKIQNCNESFNNFVWSIVPKETFVELQTLRLGINIAIILFNSDFASLLPVFQKLGVLTGPDLKMFDWSLDNARNVDSTRHSKPSVKQSGKKGEPAKKVKF
;
A
#
# COMPACT_ATOMS: atom_id res chain seq x y z
N MET A 1 -19.87 -11.61 16.44
CA MET A 1 -18.75 -10.84 17.01
C MET A 1 -19.03 -9.35 16.97
N HIS A 2 -20.03 -8.88 17.73
CA HIS A 2 -20.36 -7.44 17.78
C HIS A 2 -19.51 -6.66 18.79
N GLN A 3 -18.80 -7.37 19.68
CA GLN A 3 -18.06 -6.78 20.80
C GLN A 3 -16.84 -5.94 20.36
N GLN A 4 -16.29 -6.21 19.18
CA GLN A 4 -15.16 -5.46 18.60
C GLN A 4 -15.60 -4.22 17.81
N CYS A 5 -16.90 -4.04 17.61
CA CYS A 5 -17.42 -2.89 16.89
C CYS A 5 -17.52 -1.66 17.81
N PRO A 6 -17.36 -0.44 17.27
CA PRO A 6 -17.60 0.79 18.04
C PRO A 6 -19.04 0.81 18.58
N ARG A 7 -19.23 1.42 19.74
CA ARG A 7 -20.55 1.58 20.39
C ARG A 7 -21.15 2.94 20.03
N GLY A 8 -22.45 3.09 20.23
CA GLY A 8 -23.17 4.36 20.03
C GLY A 8 -23.83 4.53 18.67
N GLN A 9 -24.50 5.67 18.50
CA GLN A 9 -25.28 6.01 17.30
C GLN A 9 -24.45 5.98 16.01
N ASN A 10 -23.18 6.38 16.08
CA ASN A 10 -22.27 6.45 14.94
C ASN A 10 -21.55 5.13 14.65
N SER A 11 -21.93 4.03 15.31
CA SER A 11 -21.34 2.73 15.01
C SER A 11 -21.63 2.29 13.57
N TRP A 12 -20.64 1.75 12.87
CA TRP A 12 -20.88 1.10 11.58
C TRP A 12 -21.57 -0.27 11.74
N CYS A 13 -21.59 -0.83 12.95
CA CYS A 13 -22.24 -2.11 13.23
C CYS A 13 -23.74 -1.93 13.48
N LYS A 14 -24.56 -2.56 12.62
CA LYS A 14 -26.03 -2.49 12.70
C LYS A 14 -26.59 -2.98 14.05
N PHE A 15 -25.99 -4.02 14.62
CA PHE A 15 -26.37 -4.51 15.95
C PHE A 15 -26.08 -3.49 17.06
N GLN A 16 -24.89 -2.88 17.06
CA GLN A 16 -24.53 -1.86 18.06
C GLN A 16 -25.40 -0.61 17.96
N LYS A 17 -25.77 -0.21 16.73
CA LYS A 17 -26.76 0.85 16.47
C LYS A 17 -28.14 0.52 17.04
N ALA A 18 -28.67 -0.66 16.73
CA ALA A 18 -29.97 -1.09 17.24
C ALA A 18 -29.98 -1.20 18.77
N LYS A 19 -28.90 -1.73 19.35
CA LYS A 19 -28.71 -1.78 20.81
C LYS A 19 -28.71 -0.38 21.44
N PHE A 20 -28.05 0.60 20.81
CA PHE A 20 -28.04 1.98 21.29
C PHE A 20 -29.42 2.65 21.19
N ALA A 21 -30.16 2.38 20.11
CA ALA A 21 -31.51 2.90 19.90
C ALA A 21 -32.61 2.17 20.71
N GLY A 22 -32.26 1.15 21.50
CA GLY A 22 -33.22 0.34 22.24
C GLY A 22 -34.09 -0.58 21.37
N ILE A 23 -33.72 -0.79 20.10
CA ILE A 23 -34.50 -1.56 19.14
C ILE A 23 -34.04 -3.03 19.16
N LYS A 24 -35.00 -3.97 19.15
CA LYS A 24 -34.71 -5.40 19.02
C LYS A 24 -34.08 -5.69 17.66
N PHE A 25 -32.82 -6.09 17.66
CA PHE A 25 -32.10 -6.42 16.43
C PHE A 25 -32.39 -7.87 15.99
N VAL A 26 -32.80 -8.04 14.73
CA VAL A 26 -32.99 -9.36 14.10
C VAL A 26 -31.96 -9.53 12.99
N HIS A 27 -31.16 -10.60 13.06
CA HIS A 27 -30.26 -10.97 11.99
C HIS A 27 -31.06 -11.50 10.80
N LYS A 28 -30.94 -10.85 9.63
CA LYS A 28 -31.62 -11.27 8.40
C LYS A 28 -31.03 -12.53 7.76
N SER A 29 -29.82 -12.92 8.16
CA SER A 29 -29.08 -14.03 7.56
C SER A 29 -28.82 -15.14 8.57
N PRO A 30 -28.86 -16.42 8.15
CA PRO A 30 -28.50 -17.55 9.00
C PRO A 30 -27.07 -17.40 9.53
N ALA A 31 -26.83 -17.88 10.75
CA ALA A 31 -25.48 -17.98 11.28
C ALA A 31 -24.68 -19.02 10.48
N LEU A 32 -23.37 -18.81 10.37
CA LEU A 32 -22.47 -19.83 9.85
C LEU A 32 -22.51 -21.07 10.76
N PRO A 33 -22.37 -22.29 10.20
CA PRO A 33 -22.26 -23.50 11.00
C PRO A 33 -21.09 -23.41 12.00
N ASN A 34 -21.28 -23.98 13.19
CA ASN A 34 -20.27 -23.94 14.25
C ASN A 34 -18.94 -24.57 13.83
N SER A 35 -18.98 -25.61 12.97
CA SER A 35 -17.77 -26.23 12.40
C SER A 35 -16.93 -25.20 11.64
N VAL A 36 -17.54 -24.45 10.72
CA VAL A 36 -16.89 -23.39 9.94
C VAL A 36 -16.35 -22.30 10.86
N VAL A 37 -17.17 -21.83 11.80
CA VAL A 37 -16.75 -20.79 12.76
C VAL A 37 -15.54 -21.25 13.55
N ASN A 38 -15.53 -22.48 14.07
CA ASN A 38 -14.43 -23.01 14.85
C ASN A 38 -13.15 -23.14 14.02
N SER A 39 -13.25 -23.58 12.76
CA SER A 39 -12.11 -23.67 11.84
C SER A 39 -11.48 -22.30 11.55
N ILE A 40 -12.28 -21.24 11.36
CA ILE A 40 -11.76 -19.91 11.00
C ILE A 40 -11.46 -19.01 12.20
N LYS A 41 -12.01 -19.31 13.38
CA LYS A 41 -11.97 -18.43 14.56
C LYS A 41 -10.54 -18.07 14.94
N LYS A 42 -9.63 -19.05 14.93
CA LYS A 42 -8.23 -18.82 15.30
C LYS A 42 -7.57 -17.81 14.36
N THR A 43 -7.63 -18.07 13.05
CA THR A 43 -7.12 -17.16 12.01
C THR A 43 -7.73 -15.78 12.10
N TYR A 44 -9.05 -15.69 12.26
CA TYR A 44 -9.74 -14.41 12.41
C TYR A 44 -9.22 -13.61 13.62
N MET A 45 -9.09 -14.26 14.79
CA MET A 45 -8.62 -13.58 16.00
C MET A 45 -7.15 -13.14 15.89
N ASP A 46 -6.31 -13.92 15.23
CA ASP A 46 -4.92 -13.56 14.96
C ASP A 46 -4.84 -12.35 14.00
N LEU A 47 -5.71 -12.28 12.98
CA LEU A 47 -5.82 -11.12 12.08
C LEU A 47 -6.37 -9.87 12.79
N CYS A 48 -7.22 -10.04 13.81
CA CYS A 48 -7.72 -8.96 14.64
C CYS A 48 -6.73 -8.48 15.71
N ASN A 49 -5.51 -9.02 15.77
CA ASN A 49 -4.50 -8.61 16.74
C ASN A 49 -4.15 -7.12 16.58
N GLN A 50 -4.33 -6.33 17.64
CA GLN A 50 -4.08 -4.89 17.59
C GLN A 50 -2.65 -4.52 17.21
N LYS A 51 -1.64 -5.31 17.62
CA LYS A 51 -0.24 -5.07 17.23
C LYS A 51 -0.05 -5.28 15.72
N LEU A 52 -0.71 -6.28 15.14
CA LEU A 52 -0.71 -6.53 13.69
C LEU A 52 -1.42 -5.39 12.95
N LEU A 53 -2.64 -5.05 13.37
CA LEU A 53 -3.44 -3.98 12.74
C LEU A 53 -2.75 -2.61 12.83
N LYS A 54 -2.06 -2.28 13.91
CA LYS A 54 -1.26 -1.05 14.03
C LYS A 54 -0.18 -0.94 12.96
N LYS A 55 0.42 -2.05 12.52
CA LYS A 55 1.38 -2.04 11.40
C LYS A 55 0.71 -1.65 10.08
N CYS A 56 -0.53 -2.09 9.87
CA CYS A 56 -1.31 -1.75 8.68
C CYS A 56 -1.75 -0.27 8.62
N LEU A 57 -1.84 0.42 9.76
CA LEU A 57 -2.23 1.84 9.81
C LEU A 57 -1.22 2.77 9.15
N HIS A 58 0.07 2.41 9.14
CA HIS A 58 1.11 3.22 8.50
C HIS A 58 0.99 3.23 6.98
N GLY A 59 0.15 2.38 6.39
CA GLY A 59 -0.10 2.37 4.96
C GLY A 59 1.13 2.07 4.09
N LYS A 60 2.22 1.60 4.70
CA LYS A 60 3.40 1.08 4.01
C LYS A 60 2.97 -0.19 3.30
N ILE A 61 3.21 -0.24 1.99
CA ILE A 61 2.77 -1.34 1.12
C ILE A 61 3.43 -2.64 1.62
N GLN A 62 2.66 -3.72 1.61
CA GLN A 62 3.00 -5.01 2.19
C GLN A 62 4.17 -5.77 1.53
N ASN A 63 4.86 -5.20 0.54
CA ASN A 63 5.93 -5.92 -0.16
C ASN A 63 7.03 -4.98 -0.67
N CYS A 64 8.03 -4.70 0.16
CA CYS A 64 9.22 -3.93 -0.26
C CYS A 64 9.90 -4.55 -1.49
N ASN A 65 9.84 -5.87 -1.64
CA ASN A 65 10.46 -6.57 -2.77
C ASN A 65 9.72 -6.28 -4.08
N GLU A 66 8.39 -6.19 -4.06
CA GLU A 66 7.62 -5.84 -5.26
C GLU A 66 7.82 -4.36 -5.64
N SER A 67 7.90 -3.47 -4.66
CA SER A 67 8.25 -2.07 -4.91
C SER A 67 9.65 -1.92 -5.50
N PHE A 68 10.63 -2.64 -4.95
CA PHE A 68 12.00 -2.63 -5.46
C PHE A 68 12.07 -3.20 -6.87
N ASN A 69 11.42 -4.34 -7.10
CA ASN A 69 11.39 -4.97 -8.40
C ASN A 69 10.75 -4.06 -9.48
N ASN A 70 9.62 -3.41 -9.17
CA ASN A 70 9.02 -2.41 -10.06
C ASN A 70 9.99 -1.28 -10.39
N PHE A 71 10.79 -0.85 -9.41
CA PHE A 71 11.79 0.19 -9.61
C PHE A 71 12.95 -0.29 -10.49
N VAL A 72 13.45 -1.52 -10.29
CA VAL A 72 14.43 -2.15 -11.18
C VAL A 72 13.90 -2.18 -12.62
N TRP A 73 12.64 -2.56 -12.82
CA TRP A 73 12.04 -2.64 -14.16
C TRP A 73 11.82 -1.28 -14.83
N SER A 74 11.69 -0.19 -14.06
CA SER A 74 11.67 1.17 -14.63
C SER A 74 13.03 1.62 -15.18
N ILE A 75 14.14 1.01 -14.71
CA ILE A 75 15.50 1.32 -15.17
C ILE A 75 15.95 0.31 -16.23
N VAL A 76 15.67 -0.98 -16.01
CA VAL A 76 15.98 -2.08 -16.92
C VAL A 76 14.67 -2.82 -17.24
N PRO A 77 13.96 -2.44 -18.31
CA PRO A 77 12.70 -3.07 -18.71
C PRO A 77 12.86 -4.58 -18.94
N LYS A 78 11.84 -5.37 -18.59
CA LYS A 78 11.89 -6.84 -18.76
C LYS A 78 11.80 -7.24 -20.23
N GLU A 79 11.19 -6.38 -21.02
CA GLU A 79 10.86 -6.57 -22.42
C GLU A 79 12.07 -6.34 -23.33
N THR A 80 13.16 -5.79 -22.77
CA THR A 80 14.38 -5.46 -23.51
C THR A 80 15.49 -6.42 -23.13
N PHE A 81 16.06 -7.10 -24.13
CA PHE A 81 17.29 -7.85 -23.93
C PHE A 81 18.47 -6.88 -23.77
N VAL A 82 19.23 -7.03 -22.69
CA VAL A 82 20.41 -6.22 -22.40
C VAL A 82 21.59 -7.12 -22.07
N GLU A 83 22.81 -6.65 -22.38
CA GLU A 83 24.02 -7.33 -21.97
C GLU A 83 24.16 -7.38 -20.45
N LEU A 84 24.90 -8.37 -19.95
CA LEU A 84 25.11 -8.58 -18.51
C LEU A 84 25.69 -7.34 -17.81
N GLN A 85 26.55 -6.57 -18.49
CA GLN A 85 27.15 -5.37 -17.92
C GLN A 85 26.10 -4.27 -17.70
N THR A 86 25.24 -4.03 -18.69
CA THR A 86 24.12 -3.09 -18.60
C THR A 86 23.13 -3.50 -17.51
N LEU A 87 22.81 -4.80 -17.42
CA LEU A 87 21.95 -5.32 -16.36
C LEU A 87 22.54 -5.06 -14.96
N ARG A 88 23.83 -5.37 -14.78
CA ARG A 88 24.53 -5.12 -13.50
C ARG A 88 24.55 -3.64 -13.15
N LEU A 89 24.85 -2.77 -14.10
CA LEU A 89 24.85 -1.33 -13.89
C LEU A 89 23.44 -0.83 -13.48
N GLY A 90 22.41 -1.21 -14.24
CA GLY A 90 21.03 -0.82 -13.95
C GLY A 90 20.53 -1.29 -12.59
N ILE A 91 20.85 -2.52 -12.18
CA ILE A 91 20.52 -3.02 -10.83
C ILE A 91 21.26 -2.22 -9.75
N ASN A 92 22.54 -1.91 -9.92
CA ASN A 92 23.29 -1.11 -8.95
C ASN A 92 22.71 0.31 -8.81
N ILE A 93 22.35 0.96 -9.93
CA ILE A 93 21.67 2.25 -9.93
C ILE A 93 20.32 2.14 -9.21
N ALA A 94 19.55 1.09 -9.48
CA ALA A 94 18.27 0.84 -8.83
C ALA A 94 18.41 0.70 -7.31
N ILE A 95 19.43 -0.03 -6.84
CA ILE A 95 19.73 -0.20 -5.41
C ILE A 95 20.07 1.12 -4.75
N ILE A 96 20.92 1.92 -5.38
CA ILE A 96 21.33 3.24 -4.87
C ILE A 96 20.11 4.15 -4.72
N LEU A 97 19.35 4.34 -5.81
CA LEU A 97 18.18 5.22 -5.82
C LEU A 97 17.02 4.72 -4.94
N PHE A 98 16.84 3.41 -4.79
CA PHE A 98 15.77 2.87 -3.94
C PHE A 98 16.05 3.06 -2.46
N ASN A 99 17.32 2.91 -2.05
CA ASN A 99 17.72 3.03 -0.65
C ASN A 99 18.13 4.45 -0.25
N SER A 100 18.36 5.33 -1.21
CA SER A 100 18.83 6.70 -1.00
C SER A 100 18.07 7.68 -1.91
N ASP A 101 18.73 8.74 -2.34
CA ASP A 101 18.20 9.82 -3.17
C ASP A 101 18.97 9.90 -4.50
N PHE A 102 18.55 10.76 -5.43
CA PHE A 102 19.27 10.95 -6.69
C PHE A 102 20.67 11.53 -6.49
N ALA A 103 20.87 12.35 -5.45
CA ALA A 103 22.17 12.92 -5.13
C ALA A 103 23.25 11.84 -4.88
N SER A 104 22.85 10.66 -4.38
CA SER A 104 23.75 9.53 -4.19
C SER A 104 24.33 8.93 -5.49
N LEU A 105 23.78 9.27 -6.67
CA LEU A 105 24.39 8.93 -7.97
C LEU A 105 25.47 9.91 -8.43
N LEU A 106 25.53 11.13 -7.87
CA LEU A 106 26.53 12.13 -8.27
C LEU A 106 27.98 11.60 -8.21
N PRO A 107 28.42 10.87 -7.16
CA PRO A 107 29.77 10.30 -7.13
C PRO A 107 29.98 9.21 -8.20
N VAL A 108 28.93 8.50 -8.59
CA VAL A 108 28.99 7.48 -9.66
C VAL A 108 29.19 8.18 -11.00
N PHE A 109 28.43 9.23 -11.27
CA PHE A 109 28.57 10.04 -12.48
C PHE A 109 29.96 10.68 -12.60
N GLN A 110 30.50 11.21 -11.50
CA GLN A 110 31.88 11.74 -11.48
C GLN A 110 32.91 10.68 -11.83
N LYS A 111 32.79 9.47 -11.27
CA LYS A 111 33.69 8.35 -11.59
C LYS A 111 33.57 7.88 -13.04
N LEU A 112 32.40 8.04 -13.65
CA LEU A 112 32.15 7.75 -15.07
C LEU A 112 32.56 8.91 -15.99
N GLY A 113 33.11 10.00 -15.46
CA GLY A 113 33.53 11.17 -16.25
C GLY A 113 32.38 12.08 -16.69
N VAL A 114 31.20 11.95 -16.09
CA VAL A 114 30.06 12.81 -16.36
C VAL A 114 30.19 14.11 -15.56
N LEU A 115 30.02 15.25 -16.23
CA LEU A 115 30.06 16.58 -15.60
C LEU A 115 28.86 16.77 -14.66
N THR A 116 29.13 16.82 -13.35
CA THR A 116 28.10 17.09 -12.34
C THR A 116 27.98 18.59 -12.06
N GLY A 117 27.43 19.33 -13.03
CA GLY A 117 27.18 20.76 -12.92
C GLY A 117 25.98 21.14 -12.04
N PRO A 118 25.72 22.44 -11.81
CA PRO A 118 24.56 22.93 -11.07
C PRO A 118 23.22 22.45 -11.66
N ASP A 119 23.13 22.34 -12.98
CA ASP A 119 21.92 21.91 -13.68
C ASP A 119 21.52 20.46 -13.32
N LEU A 120 22.50 19.57 -13.21
CA LEU A 120 22.26 18.18 -12.81
C LEU A 120 21.75 18.11 -11.37
N LYS A 121 22.33 18.90 -10.46
CA LYS A 121 21.87 18.96 -9.06
C LYS A 121 20.43 19.48 -8.95
N MET A 122 20.08 20.49 -9.76
CA MET A 122 18.71 21.01 -9.82
C MET A 122 17.74 19.96 -10.38
N PHE A 123 18.17 19.21 -11.39
CA PHE A 123 17.40 18.12 -11.97
C PHE A 123 17.17 16.97 -10.96
N ASP A 124 18.23 16.55 -10.26
CA ASP A 124 18.16 15.51 -9.22
C ASP A 124 17.16 15.89 -8.12
N TRP A 125 17.22 17.15 -7.65
CA TRP A 125 16.28 17.66 -6.65
C TRP A 125 14.84 17.64 -7.16
N SER A 126 14.61 18.04 -8.41
CA SER A 126 13.28 18.04 -9.03
C SER A 126 12.69 16.62 -9.11
N LEU A 127 13.50 15.65 -9.53
CA LEU A 127 13.10 14.23 -9.59
C LEU A 127 12.75 13.66 -8.22
N ASP A 128 13.57 13.92 -7.21
CA ASP A 128 13.29 13.46 -5.84
C ASP A 128 12.04 14.12 -5.25
N ASN A 129 11.83 15.41 -5.53
CA ASN A 129 10.61 16.08 -5.13
C ASN A 129 9.38 15.47 -5.78
N ALA A 130 9.43 15.19 -7.09
CA ALA A 130 8.33 14.53 -7.79
C ALA A 130 8.02 13.15 -7.19
N ARG A 131 9.06 12.35 -6.89
CA ARG A 131 8.94 11.05 -6.23
C ARG A 131 8.32 11.16 -4.83
N ASN A 132 8.75 12.13 -4.03
CA ASN A 132 8.21 12.38 -2.69
C ASN A 132 6.75 12.82 -2.72
N VAL A 133 6.38 13.69 -3.67
CA VAL A 133 5.00 14.14 -3.88
C VAL A 133 4.12 12.96 -4.28
N ASP A 134 4.58 12.09 -5.17
CA ASP A 134 3.84 10.91 -5.61
C ASP A 134 3.66 9.89 -4.48
N SER A 135 4.74 9.59 -3.74
CA SER A 135 4.69 8.73 -2.56
C SER A 135 3.71 9.27 -1.50
N THR A 136 3.72 10.59 -1.27
CA THR A 136 2.79 11.26 -0.36
C THR A 136 1.35 11.16 -0.89
N ARG A 137 1.13 11.35 -2.20
CA ARG A 137 -0.18 11.20 -2.86
C ARG A 137 -0.74 9.81 -2.66
N HIS A 138 0.05 8.76 -2.89
CA HIS A 138 -0.37 7.37 -2.69
C HIS A 138 -0.58 7.01 -1.22
N SER A 139 0.09 7.71 -0.30
CA SER A 139 -0.07 7.54 1.14
C SER A 139 -1.33 8.22 1.70
N LYS A 140 -1.88 9.22 0.99
CA LYS A 140 -3.08 9.97 1.45
C LYS A 140 -4.32 9.08 1.56
N PRO A 141 -5.14 9.25 2.62
CA PRO A 141 -6.37 8.47 2.82
C PRO A 141 -7.41 8.64 1.70
N SER A 142 -7.48 9.82 1.06
CA SER A 142 -8.50 10.11 0.03
C SER A 142 -8.31 9.30 -1.26
N VAL A 143 -7.07 9.07 -1.68
CA VAL A 143 -6.74 8.26 -2.86
C VAL A 143 -7.08 6.78 -2.61
N LYS A 144 -6.83 6.29 -1.38
CA LYS A 144 -7.19 4.92 -0.95
C LYS A 144 -8.71 4.70 -0.82
N GLN A 145 -9.50 5.76 -0.60
CA GLN A 145 -10.96 5.67 -0.59
C GLN A 145 -11.56 5.63 -2.00
N SER A 146 -10.89 6.20 -3.01
CA SER A 146 -11.38 6.19 -4.41
C SER A 146 -11.38 4.80 -5.03
N GLY A 147 -10.39 3.95 -4.71
CA GLY A 147 -10.33 2.56 -5.18
C GLY A 147 -11.48 1.67 -4.70
N LYS A 148 -12.26 2.11 -3.70
CA LYS A 148 -13.47 1.41 -3.23
C LYS A 148 -14.77 1.85 -3.91
N LYS A 149 -14.73 2.94 -4.70
CA LYS A 149 -15.94 3.49 -5.36
C LYS A 149 -16.17 2.93 -6.76
N GLY A 150 -15.34 2.00 -7.22
CA GLY A 150 -15.40 1.39 -8.56
C GLY A 150 -16.15 0.06 -8.67
N GLU A 151 -16.78 -0.45 -7.60
CA GLU A 151 -17.71 -1.59 -7.75
C GLU A 151 -19.07 -1.05 -8.25
N PRO A 152 -19.53 -1.40 -9.46
CA PRO A 152 -20.84 -0.99 -9.91
C PRO A 152 -21.90 -1.60 -8.97
N ALA A 153 -22.77 -0.75 -8.44
CA ALA A 153 -23.93 -1.17 -7.70
C ALA A 153 -24.69 -2.21 -8.54
N LYS A 154 -24.70 -3.47 -8.09
CA LYS A 154 -25.53 -4.52 -8.68
C LYS A 154 -26.97 -3.99 -8.70
N LYS A 155 -27.48 -3.67 -9.89
CA LYS A 155 -28.89 -3.31 -10.10
C LYS A 155 -29.73 -4.47 -9.57
N VAL A 156 -30.45 -4.23 -8.48
CA VAL A 156 -31.51 -5.11 -8.00
C VAL A 156 -32.61 -5.05 -9.05
N LYS A 157 -32.81 -6.14 -9.80
CA LYS A 157 -34.04 -6.35 -10.56
C LYS A 157 -35.10 -6.82 -9.57
N PHE A 158 -36.29 -6.22 -9.71
CA PHE A 158 -37.50 -6.46 -8.92
C PHE A 158 -37.87 -7.94 -8.83
#